data_AF-A0A9P4VVW0-F1
#
_entry.id   AF-A0A9P4VVW0-F1
#
_cell.length_a   1.000
_cell.length_b   1.000
_cell.length_c   1.000
_cell.angle_alpha   90.00
_cell.angle_beta   90.00
_cell.angle_gamma   90.00
#
_symmetry.space_group_name_H-M   'P 1'
#
loop_
_entity.id
_entity.type
_entity.pdbx_description
1 polymer ?
#
loop_
_entity_poly.entity_id
_entity_poly.type
_entity_poly.pdbx_seq_one_letter_code
_entity_poly.pdbx_strand_id
1 'polypeptide(L)'
;FHNLILALLEKATSASSYADEVAMIPELIYNLIRLWLSTNDTGTAAKAGCLLYNLLKASRDEAIGQEYGAGQMWRRVFRDKDVYGLFFEICGPKKQPDQTRSQKTIAQARLLEFLPNVGRLSWLAITQHSNTGVESSSISASKPEDQNLLSFAACFMVDTESDVLMHRTLINFYSDLLACSNDNSTHRSKNASPALDFMLSRGLHERTIMLYLDPKKSGVAQFDLTFLQEPAVSYIATYAVTYPEHFLESQELPRVREKLYGSFNISAARWARGDSPTEACRLLSSLPRQALVPDVTMSWEQSPLALLSPKLSNPDVFHTLARVFHGPPAKEITMTTSISSPWRTSNEPQVDRERVNARTLYQLYDSRNPDFWKEVVSHAKIVAMKEKALAAIDLISAVITAVWSEKCFETALDVDQQISQRLPNKGIQVILDQHASGSIIPYLLSPAETFSHLVGGRGDVESAAYKVAGAKYDTLKLFCQRIEDLEQPDLETLKTAARQRLAEGIWGKGAEVGGRIATLEL
;
A
#
# COMPACT_ATOMS: atom_id res chain seq x y z
N PHE A 1 -11.60 -17.19 -31.80
CA PHE A 1 -12.95 -16.64 -31.99
C PHE A 1 -13.33 -15.65 -30.88
N HIS A 2 -13.33 -16.04 -29.60
CA HIS A 2 -13.70 -15.14 -28.48
C HIS A 2 -12.90 -13.82 -28.45
N ASN A 3 -11.57 -13.87 -28.62
CA ASN A 3 -10.74 -12.66 -28.61
C ASN A 3 -11.11 -11.61 -29.66
N LEU A 4 -11.57 -12.04 -30.84
CA LEU A 4 -12.00 -11.12 -31.90
C LEU A 4 -13.32 -10.43 -31.53
N ILE A 5 -14.27 -11.20 -30.97
CA ILE A 5 -15.56 -10.66 -30.52
C ILE A 5 -15.35 -9.68 -29.37
N LEU A 6 -14.52 -10.04 -28.39
CA LEU A 6 -14.20 -9.15 -27.26
C LEU A 6 -13.58 -7.83 -27.75
N ALA A 7 -12.65 -7.87 -28.71
CA ALA A 7 -12.06 -6.67 -29.30
C ALA A 7 -13.05 -5.83 -30.13
N LEU A 8 -14.05 -6.45 -30.74
CA LEU A 8 -15.13 -5.72 -31.43
C LEU A 8 -16.07 -5.04 -30.43
N LEU A 9 -16.46 -5.73 -29.37
CA LEU A 9 -17.31 -5.19 -28.30
C LEU A 9 -16.61 -4.07 -27.52
N GLU A 10 -15.28 -4.12 -27.40
CA GLU A 10 -14.49 -3.05 -26.79
C GLU A 10 -14.69 -1.70 -27.50
N LYS A 11 -15.00 -1.68 -28.80
CA LYS A 11 -15.34 -0.42 -29.50
C LYS A 11 -16.60 0.24 -28.94
N ALA A 12 -17.53 -0.54 -28.40
CA ALA A 12 -18.76 -0.01 -27.81
C ALA A 12 -18.53 0.69 -26.47
N THR A 13 -17.33 0.57 -25.86
CA THR A 13 -17.01 1.31 -24.62
C THR A 13 -16.61 2.77 -24.88
N SER A 14 -16.56 3.19 -26.15
CA SER A 14 -16.16 4.55 -26.53
C SER A 14 -17.24 5.61 -26.29
N ALA A 15 -18.53 5.23 -26.26
CA ALA A 15 -19.65 6.14 -26.02
C ALA A 15 -20.76 5.44 -25.23
N SER A 16 -21.51 6.21 -24.43
CA SER A 16 -22.62 5.66 -23.62
C SER A 16 -23.72 5.05 -24.50
N SER A 17 -24.03 5.67 -25.64
CA SER A 17 -25.04 5.17 -26.60
C SER A 17 -24.73 3.77 -27.11
N TYR A 18 -23.47 3.51 -27.50
CA TYR A 18 -23.06 2.19 -27.97
C TYR A 18 -23.06 1.13 -26.86
N ALA A 19 -22.66 1.51 -25.65
CA ALA A 19 -22.76 0.62 -24.49
C ALA A 19 -24.23 0.26 -24.17
N ASP A 20 -25.15 1.21 -24.33
CA ASP A 20 -26.58 1.00 -24.13
C ASP A 20 -27.20 0.13 -25.24
N GLU A 21 -26.78 0.29 -26.50
CA GLU A 21 -27.15 -0.61 -27.61
C GLU A 21 -26.73 -2.05 -27.32
N VAL A 22 -25.50 -2.26 -26.84
CA VAL A 22 -25.01 -3.59 -26.43
C VAL A 22 -25.84 -4.15 -25.27
N ALA A 23 -26.27 -3.30 -24.32
CA ALA A 23 -27.12 -3.71 -23.20
C ALA A 23 -28.54 -4.13 -23.62
N MET A 24 -28.99 -3.75 -24.81
CA MET A 24 -30.27 -4.19 -25.38
C MET A 24 -30.25 -5.66 -25.83
N ILE A 25 -29.08 -6.29 -25.96
CA ILE A 25 -28.91 -7.69 -26.38
C ILE A 25 -28.62 -8.55 -25.14
N PRO A 26 -29.64 -9.15 -24.47
CA PRO A 26 -29.45 -9.79 -23.16
C PRO A 26 -28.58 -11.04 -23.24
N GLU A 27 -28.74 -11.83 -24.31
CA GLU A 27 -27.97 -13.05 -24.57
C GLU A 27 -26.48 -12.79 -24.68
N LEU A 28 -26.10 -11.62 -25.22
CA LEU A 28 -24.70 -11.22 -25.35
C LEU A 28 -24.08 -10.96 -23.98
N ILE A 29 -24.77 -10.23 -23.11
CA ILE A 29 -24.31 -9.96 -21.75
C ILE A 29 -24.29 -11.22 -20.89
N TYR A 30 -25.33 -12.06 -21.00
CA TYR A 30 -25.38 -13.37 -20.37
C TYR A 30 -24.15 -14.22 -20.77
N ASN A 31 -23.87 -14.34 -22.06
CA ASN A 31 -22.72 -15.10 -22.56
C ASN A 31 -21.38 -14.46 -22.18
N LEU A 32 -21.30 -13.13 -22.10
CA LEU A 32 -20.10 -12.43 -21.66
C LEU A 32 -19.77 -12.75 -20.20
N ILE A 33 -20.75 -12.67 -19.30
CA ILE A 33 -20.57 -13.00 -17.87
C ILE A 33 -20.25 -14.48 -17.71
N ARG A 34 -20.97 -15.36 -18.41
CA ARG A 34 -20.70 -16.81 -18.38
C ARG A 34 -19.29 -17.13 -18.88
N LEU A 35 -18.85 -16.52 -19.98
CA LEU A 35 -17.49 -16.67 -20.52
C LEU A 35 -16.45 -16.20 -19.50
N TRP A 36 -16.65 -15.01 -18.93
CA TRP A 36 -15.76 -14.42 -17.94
C TRP A 36 -15.59 -15.31 -16.70
N LEU A 37 -16.68 -15.83 -16.14
CA LEU A 37 -16.64 -16.64 -14.92
C LEU A 37 -16.22 -18.10 -15.17
N SER A 38 -16.55 -18.67 -16.33
CA SER A 38 -16.41 -20.13 -16.55
C SER A 38 -15.20 -20.55 -17.38
N THR A 39 -14.52 -19.63 -18.08
CA THR A 39 -13.40 -20.01 -18.95
C THR A 39 -12.13 -20.38 -18.16
N ASN A 40 -11.42 -21.42 -18.63
CA ASN A 40 -10.11 -21.81 -18.09
C ASN A 40 -8.96 -20.93 -18.62
N ASP A 41 -9.15 -20.26 -19.77
CA ASP A 41 -8.13 -19.37 -20.33
C ASP A 41 -8.11 -18.02 -19.60
N THR A 42 -7.04 -17.77 -18.85
CA THR A 42 -6.84 -16.56 -18.04
C THR A 42 -6.82 -15.31 -18.89
N GLY A 43 -6.24 -15.36 -20.09
CA GLY A 43 -6.16 -14.20 -20.99
C GLY A 43 -7.53 -13.77 -21.51
N THR A 44 -8.35 -14.74 -21.96
CA THR A 44 -9.73 -14.46 -22.37
C THR A 44 -10.58 -13.99 -21.19
N ALA A 45 -10.44 -14.60 -20.01
CA ALA A 45 -11.18 -14.18 -18.81
C ALA A 45 -10.88 -12.73 -18.42
N ALA A 46 -9.59 -12.37 -18.36
CA ALA A 46 -9.16 -11.02 -18.01
C ALA A 46 -9.73 -9.98 -18.99
N LYS A 47 -9.66 -10.26 -20.30
CA LYS A 47 -10.25 -9.39 -21.33
C LYS A 47 -11.77 -9.26 -21.20
N ALA A 48 -12.48 -10.35 -20.93
CA ALA A 48 -13.93 -10.33 -20.75
C ALA A 48 -14.35 -9.53 -19.50
N GLY A 49 -13.64 -9.69 -18.38
CA GLY A 49 -13.86 -8.93 -17.16
C GLY A 49 -13.57 -7.43 -17.34
N CYS A 50 -12.44 -7.08 -17.97
CA CYS A 50 -12.10 -5.69 -18.30
C CYS A 50 -13.14 -5.05 -19.24
N LEU A 51 -13.59 -5.78 -20.26
CA LEU A 51 -14.63 -5.32 -21.17
C LEU A 51 -15.94 -5.04 -20.40
N LEU A 52 -16.38 -5.96 -19.55
CA LEU A 52 -17.59 -5.80 -18.73
C LEU A 52 -17.49 -4.55 -17.84
N TYR A 53 -16.35 -4.36 -17.17
CA TYR A 53 -16.10 -3.16 -16.36
C TYR A 53 -16.12 -1.87 -17.21
N ASN A 54 -15.48 -1.87 -18.38
CA ASN A 54 -15.45 -0.71 -19.26
C ASN A 54 -16.84 -0.38 -19.85
N LEU A 55 -17.67 -1.38 -20.14
CA LEU A 55 -19.06 -1.18 -20.57
C LEU A 55 -19.91 -0.54 -19.46
N LEU A 56 -19.74 -0.98 -18.21
CA LEU A 56 -20.39 -0.35 -17.05
C LEU A 56 -19.91 1.09 -16.83
N LYS A 57 -18.62 1.36 -17.04
CA LYS A 57 -18.03 2.70 -16.95
C LYS A 57 -18.50 3.63 -18.08
N ALA A 58 -18.76 3.09 -19.26
CA ALA A 58 -19.26 3.84 -20.42
C ALA A 58 -20.75 4.16 -20.31
N SER A 59 -21.57 3.22 -19.81
CA SER A 59 -23.02 3.40 -19.62
C SER A 59 -23.30 4.28 -18.40
N ARG A 60 -23.41 5.59 -18.63
CA ARG A 60 -23.76 6.60 -17.61
C ARG A 60 -25.17 7.12 -17.86
N ASP A 61 -25.85 7.55 -16.81
CA ASP A 61 -27.14 8.24 -16.98
C ASP A 61 -26.90 9.70 -17.34
N GLU A 62 -27.04 10.03 -18.63
CA GLU A 62 -26.86 11.40 -19.13
C GLU A 62 -28.01 12.34 -18.71
N ALA A 63 -29.17 11.81 -18.31
CA ALA A 63 -30.36 12.60 -17.99
C ALA A 63 -30.38 13.17 -16.56
N ILE A 64 -29.70 12.50 -15.61
CA ILE A 64 -29.73 12.85 -14.17
C ILE A 64 -28.34 13.31 -13.66
N GLY A 65 -27.40 13.57 -14.57
CA GLY A 65 -26.10 14.13 -14.24
C GLY A 65 -24.98 13.10 -14.09
N GLN A 66 -24.67 12.38 -15.16
CA GLN A 66 -23.50 11.47 -15.29
C GLN A 66 -23.29 10.51 -14.11
N GLU A 67 -24.35 10.10 -13.42
CA GLU A 67 -24.26 9.15 -12.31
C GLU A 67 -24.08 7.71 -12.83
N TYR A 68 -23.21 6.96 -12.15
CA TYR A 68 -23.02 5.53 -12.40
C TYR A 68 -24.06 4.70 -11.62
N GLY A 69 -24.50 3.58 -12.18
CA GLY A 69 -25.45 2.65 -11.54
C GLY A 69 -26.88 2.72 -12.07
N ALA A 70 -27.22 3.72 -12.88
CA ALA A 70 -28.57 3.90 -13.44
C ALA A 70 -28.66 3.64 -14.96
N GLY A 71 -27.54 3.57 -15.67
CA GLY A 71 -27.45 3.29 -17.11
C GLY A 71 -28.02 1.91 -17.52
N GLN A 72 -28.28 1.71 -18.82
CA GLN A 72 -28.93 0.48 -19.28
C GLN A 72 -28.06 -0.76 -19.03
N MET A 73 -26.74 -0.64 -19.17
CA MET A 73 -25.82 -1.74 -18.86
C MET A 73 -25.90 -2.14 -17.38
N TRP A 74 -26.00 -1.17 -16.47
CA TRP A 74 -26.14 -1.42 -15.04
C TRP A 74 -27.42 -2.19 -14.72
N ARG A 75 -28.55 -1.77 -15.31
CA ARG A 75 -29.83 -2.49 -15.15
C ARG A 75 -29.73 -3.91 -15.70
N ARG A 76 -29.09 -4.10 -16.85
CA ARG A 76 -28.93 -5.43 -17.45
C ARG A 76 -28.07 -6.36 -16.59
N VAL A 77 -27.02 -5.86 -15.97
CA VAL A 77 -26.11 -6.70 -15.16
C VAL A 77 -26.68 -6.99 -13.76
N PHE A 78 -27.30 -6.00 -13.10
CA PHE A 78 -27.68 -6.11 -11.68
C PHE A 78 -29.19 -6.26 -11.42
N ARG A 79 -30.06 -5.95 -12.40
CA ARG A 79 -31.53 -6.02 -12.23
C ARG A 79 -32.20 -7.08 -13.11
N ASP A 80 -31.54 -7.54 -14.15
CA ASP A 80 -32.04 -8.66 -14.96
C ASP A 80 -31.82 -9.98 -14.22
N LYS A 81 -32.89 -10.73 -14.00
CA LYS A 81 -32.88 -11.98 -13.24
C LYS A 81 -31.93 -13.02 -13.83
N ASP A 82 -31.90 -13.16 -15.15
CA ASP A 82 -31.14 -14.23 -15.81
C ASP A 82 -29.64 -13.94 -15.78
N VAL A 83 -29.28 -12.66 -15.96
CA VAL A 83 -27.89 -12.20 -15.95
C VAL A 83 -27.36 -12.12 -14.52
N TYR A 84 -28.14 -11.53 -13.60
CA TYR A 84 -27.78 -11.42 -12.19
C TYR A 84 -27.71 -12.78 -11.50
N GLY A 85 -28.58 -13.71 -11.91
CA GLY A 85 -28.60 -15.10 -11.44
C GLY A 85 -27.29 -15.84 -11.62
N LEU A 86 -26.55 -15.54 -12.71
CA LEU A 86 -25.28 -16.19 -13.02
C LEU A 86 -24.23 -16.02 -11.91
N PHE A 87 -24.21 -14.89 -11.20
CA PHE A 87 -23.26 -14.67 -10.11
C PHE A 87 -23.47 -15.69 -8.99
N PHE A 88 -24.71 -15.96 -8.63
CA PHE A 88 -25.06 -16.91 -7.57
C PHE A 88 -24.95 -18.36 -8.05
N GLU A 89 -25.33 -18.60 -9.31
CA GLU A 89 -25.30 -19.93 -9.91
C GLU A 89 -23.86 -20.45 -10.07
N ILE A 90 -22.96 -19.62 -10.63
CA ILE A 90 -21.58 -20.04 -10.94
C ILE A 90 -20.66 -19.94 -9.72
N CYS A 91 -20.84 -18.93 -8.86
CA CYS A 91 -19.98 -18.71 -7.70
C CYS A 91 -20.54 -19.29 -6.39
N GLY A 92 -21.78 -19.80 -6.40
CA GLY A 92 -22.49 -20.26 -5.20
C GLY A 92 -21.86 -21.43 -4.45
N PRO A 93 -22.24 -21.64 -3.18
CA PRO A 93 -21.75 -22.76 -2.39
C PRO A 93 -22.18 -24.11 -2.97
N LYS A 94 -23.37 -24.19 -3.57
CA LYS A 94 -23.89 -25.40 -4.22
C LYS A 94 -23.10 -25.71 -5.49
N LYS A 95 -22.56 -26.92 -5.59
CA LYS A 95 -21.79 -27.36 -6.75
C LYS A 95 -22.73 -27.64 -7.93
N GLN A 96 -22.47 -27.05 -9.09
CA GLN A 96 -23.13 -27.43 -10.33
C GLN A 96 -22.61 -28.79 -10.83
N PRO A 97 -23.43 -29.63 -11.50
CA PRO A 97 -23.04 -30.97 -11.92
C PRO A 97 -21.77 -30.99 -12.80
N ASP A 98 -21.58 -29.96 -13.63
CA ASP A 98 -20.47 -29.90 -14.60
C ASP A 98 -19.27 -29.04 -14.12
N GLN A 99 -19.36 -28.41 -12.95
CA GLN A 99 -18.34 -27.47 -12.47
C GLN A 99 -17.33 -28.16 -11.56
N THR A 100 -16.05 -28.09 -11.91
CA THR A 100 -14.97 -28.58 -11.05
C THR A 100 -14.72 -27.64 -9.86
N ARG A 101 -14.12 -28.16 -8.77
CA ARG A 101 -13.76 -27.33 -7.61
C ARG A 101 -12.84 -26.17 -8.01
N SER A 102 -11.83 -26.44 -8.84
CA SER A 102 -10.89 -25.42 -9.31
C SER A 102 -11.57 -24.32 -10.13
N GLN A 103 -12.51 -24.67 -11.02
CA GLN A 103 -13.27 -23.68 -11.79
C GLN A 103 -14.13 -22.78 -10.90
N LYS A 104 -14.75 -23.36 -9.86
CA LYS A 104 -15.52 -22.59 -8.88
C LYS A 104 -14.62 -21.62 -8.11
N THR A 105 -13.50 -22.09 -7.56
CA THR A 105 -12.49 -21.27 -6.87
C THR A 105 -12.04 -20.09 -7.76
N ILE A 106 -11.75 -20.34 -9.04
CA ILE A 106 -11.34 -19.31 -10.00
C ILE A 106 -12.48 -18.31 -10.27
N ALA A 107 -13.71 -18.77 -10.46
CA ALA A 107 -14.87 -17.90 -10.68
C ALA A 107 -15.14 -16.99 -9.47
N GLN A 108 -15.07 -17.55 -8.26
CA GLN A 108 -15.19 -16.80 -7.01
C GLN A 108 -14.11 -15.74 -6.88
N ALA A 109 -12.84 -16.09 -7.16
CA ALA A 109 -11.73 -15.14 -7.11
C ALA A 109 -11.93 -13.96 -8.11
N ARG A 110 -12.38 -14.26 -9.34
CA ARG A 110 -12.70 -13.23 -10.35
C ARG A 110 -13.81 -12.28 -9.88
N LEU A 111 -14.85 -12.82 -9.24
CA LEU A 111 -15.93 -11.99 -8.71
C LEU A 111 -15.44 -11.09 -7.56
N LEU A 112 -14.61 -11.62 -6.65
CA LEU A 112 -13.99 -10.85 -5.57
C LEU A 112 -13.08 -9.74 -6.09
N GLU A 113 -12.35 -9.93 -7.19
CA GLU A 113 -11.53 -8.87 -7.80
C GLU A 113 -12.38 -7.80 -8.51
N PHE A 114 -13.52 -8.19 -9.07
CA PHE A 114 -14.38 -7.29 -9.84
C PHE A 114 -15.22 -6.35 -8.97
N LEU A 115 -15.80 -6.85 -7.87
CA LEU A 115 -16.75 -6.09 -7.05
C LEU A 115 -16.18 -4.79 -6.46
N PRO A 116 -14.94 -4.73 -5.92
CA PRO A 116 -14.37 -3.48 -5.44
C PRO A 116 -14.29 -2.43 -6.55
N ASN A 117 -13.88 -2.84 -7.76
CA ASN A 117 -13.78 -1.93 -8.91
C ASN A 117 -15.15 -1.38 -9.32
N VAL A 118 -16.20 -2.21 -9.33
CA VAL A 118 -17.57 -1.76 -9.60
C VAL A 118 -18.10 -0.86 -8.48
N GLY A 119 -17.80 -1.19 -7.22
CA GLY A 119 -18.19 -0.38 -6.06
C GLY A 119 -17.65 1.04 -6.11
N ARG A 120 -16.44 1.26 -6.68
CA ARG A 120 -15.89 2.60 -6.93
C ARG A 120 -16.70 3.41 -7.94
N LEU A 121 -17.38 2.75 -8.89
CA LEU A 121 -18.27 3.44 -9.82
C LEU A 121 -19.63 3.69 -9.14
N SER A 122 -20.26 2.65 -8.60
CA SER A 122 -21.56 2.75 -7.92
C SER A 122 -21.67 1.76 -6.78
N TRP A 123 -21.50 2.24 -5.54
CA TRP A 123 -21.68 1.43 -4.33
C TRP A 123 -23.10 0.88 -4.23
N LEU A 124 -24.09 1.70 -4.56
CA LEU A 124 -25.50 1.32 -4.49
C LEU A 124 -25.82 0.13 -5.41
N ALA A 125 -25.20 0.02 -6.58
CA ALA A 125 -25.49 -1.06 -7.51
C ALA A 125 -25.15 -2.45 -6.97
N ILE A 126 -24.15 -2.57 -6.08
CA ILE A 126 -23.72 -3.86 -5.50
C ILE A 126 -24.35 -4.14 -4.13
N THR A 127 -24.91 -3.12 -3.46
CA THR A 127 -25.57 -3.26 -2.15
C THR A 127 -27.08 -3.25 -2.22
N GLN A 128 -27.68 -2.72 -3.29
CA GLN A 128 -29.13 -2.72 -3.48
C GLN A 128 -29.63 -4.14 -3.77
N HIS A 129 -30.73 -4.49 -3.11
CA HIS A 129 -31.50 -5.69 -3.39
C HIS A 129 -32.04 -5.67 -4.80
N SER A 130 -31.81 -6.76 -5.52
CA SER A 130 -32.45 -6.97 -6.80
C SER A 130 -33.84 -7.57 -6.53
N ASN A 131 -34.92 -6.92 -6.97
CA ASN A 131 -36.30 -7.42 -6.83
C ASN A 131 -36.58 -8.73 -7.62
N THR A 132 -35.55 -9.46 -8.03
CA THR A 132 -35.58 -10.66 -8.87
C THR A 132 -35.80 -11.95 -8.09
N GLY A 133 -35.74 -11.90 -6.75
CA GLY A 133 -35.97 -13.05 -5.85
C GLY A 133 -34.86 -14.12 -5.87
N VAL A 134 -33.78 -13.89 -6.63
CA VAL A 134 -32.62 -14.80 -6.73
C VAL A 134 -31.88 -14.89 -5.41
N GLU A 135 -31.73 -13.75 -4.74
CA GLU A 135 -30.95 -13.59 -3.51
C GLU A 135 -31.50 -14.46 -2.38
N SER A 136 -32.82 -14.47 -2.19
CA SER A 136 -33.48 -15.28 -1.16
C SER A 136 -33.36 -16.79 -1.38
N SER A 137 -33.15 -17.25 -2.62
CA SER A 137 -32.96 -18.67 -2.95
C SER A 137 -31.52 -19.17 -2.76
N SER A 138 -30.57 -18.24 -2.82
CA SER A 138 -29.13 -18.54 -2.81
C SER A 138 -28.46 -18.17 -1.49
N ILE A 139 -29.00 -17.20 -0.77
CA ILE A 139 -28.49 -16.70 0.50
C ILE A 139 -29.44 -17.12 1.62
N SER A 140 -28.97 -17.95 2.56
CA SER A 140 -29.73 -18.33 3.75
C SER A 140 -29.60 -17.29 4.87
N ALA A 141 -29.79 -16.00 4.55
CA ALA A 141 -29.68 -14.93 5.53
C ALA A 141 -31.03 -14.60 6.17
N SER A 142 -31.04 -14.46 7.49
CA SER A 142 -32.23 -14.16 8.29
C SER A 142 -32.74 -12.73 8.10
N LYS A 143 -31.89 -11.79 7.68
CA LYS A 143 -32.27 -10.39 7.45
C LYS A 143 -32.36 -10.10 5.95
N PRO A 144 -33.38 -9.35 5.51
CA PRO A 144 -33.49 -8.95 4.11
C PRO A 144 -32.28 -8.12 3.70
N GLU A 145 -31.77 -7.20 4.53
CA GLU A 145 -30.61 -6.33 4.27
C GLU A 145 -29.30 -7.08 3.92
N ASP A 146 -29.23 -8.37 4.25
CA ASP A 146 -28.10 -9.27 3.98
C ASP A 146 -28.21 -10.00 2.63
N GLN A 147 -29.32 -9.83 1.93
CA GLN A 147 -29.61 -10.47 0.66
C GLN A 147 -29.18 -9.59 -0.51
N ASN A 148 -27.90 -9.31 -0.67
CA ASN A 148 -27.39 -8.59 -1.85
C ASN A 148 -26.09 -9.23 -2.37
N LEU A 149 -25.68 -8.86 -3.58
CA LEU A 149 -24.48 -9.43 -4.22
C LEU A 149 -23.22 -9.24 -3.37
N LEU A 150 -23.05 -8.06 -2.75
CA LEU A 150 -21.89 -7.79 -1.90
C LEU A 150 -21.87 -8.70 -0.66
N SER A 151 -23.01 -8.87 0.01
CA SER A 151 -23.15 -9.73 1.20
C SER A 151 -22.97 -11.19 0.85
N PHE A 152 -23.47 -11.62 -0.30
CA PHE A 152 -23.20 -12.95 -0.84
C PHE A 152 -21.70 -13.18 -1.00
N ALA A 153 -21.00 -12.31 -1.74
CA ALA A 153 -19.57 -12.44 -1.98
C ALA A 153 -18.74 -12.38 -0.69
N ALA A 154 -19.10 -11.47 0.23
CA ALA A 154 -18.35 -11.21 1.45
C ALA A 154 -18.58 -12.27 2.56
N CYS A 155 -19.77 -12.87 2.65
CA CYS A 155 -20.17 -13.70 3.79
C CYS A 155 -20.56 -15.14 3.44
N PHE A 156 -21.10 -15.40 2.26
CA PHE A 156 -21.79 -16.67 1.96
C PHE A 156 -21.20 -17.44 0.78
N MET A 157 -20.39 -16.80 -0.05
CA MET A 157 -19.83 -17.38 -1.27
C MET A 157 -18.67 -18.35 -0.98
N VAL A 158 -17.78 -17.97 -0.07
CA VAL A 158 -16.52 -18.69 0.20
C VAL A 158 -16.66 -19.54 1.46
N ASP A 159 -16.27 -20.80 1.35
CA ASP A 159 -16.10 -21.69 2.51
C ASP A 159 -14.71 -21.46 3.13
N THR A 160 -14.68 -20.72 4.23
CA THR A 160 -13.42 -20.35 4.92
C THR A 160 -12.77 -21.51 5.68
N GLU A 161 -13.49 -22.61 5.92
CA GLU A 161 -12.98 -23.76 6.69
C GLU A 161 -12.23 -24.76 5.81
N SER A 162 -12.73 -25.00 4.58
CA SER A 162 -12.15 -26.01 3.68
C SER A 162 -11.20 -25.45 2.62
N ASP A 163 -11.16 -24.13 2.42
CA ASP A 163 -10.36 -23.47 1.38
C ASP A 163 -9.65 -22.21 1.91
N VAL A 164 -8.49 -22.43 2.53
CA VAL A 164 -7.64 -21.38 3.13
C VAL A 164 -7.15 -20.38 2.08
N LEU A 165 -6.89 -20.84 0.85
CA LEU A 165 -6.44 -19.96 -0.23
C LEU A 165 -7.57 -19.01 -0.65
N MET A 166 -8.80 -19.49 -0.71
CA MET A 166 -9.95 -18.61 -0.92
C MET A 166 -10.21 -17.68 0.26
N HIS A 167 -9.97 -18.13 1.50
CA HIS A 167 -10.04 -17.26 2.66
C HIS A 167 -8.99 -16.12 2.58
N ARG A 168 -7.78 -16.42 2.11
CA ARG A 168 -6.76 -15.39 1.79
C ARG A 168 -7.27 -14.39 0.75
N THR A 169 -7.85 -14.86 -0.35
CA THR A 169 -8.45 -13.98 -1.38
C THR A 169 -9.58 -13.13 -0.81
N LEU A 170 -10.39 -13.67 0.10
CA LEU A 170 -11.47 -12.96 0.77
C LEU A 170 -10.97 -11.82 1.67
N ILE A 171 -9.86 -12.02 2.41
CA ILE A 171 -9.24 -10.97 3.23
C ILE A 171 -8.65 -9.85 2.35
N ASN A 172 -8.02 -10.22 1.22
CA ASN A 172 -7.55 -9.23 0.26
C ASN A 172 -8.71 -8.42 -0.32
N PHE A 173 -9.81 -9.09 -0.68
CA PHE A 173 -11.04 -8.43 -1.10
C PHE A 173 -11.58 -7.44 -0.05
N TYR A 174 -11.54 -7.78 1.24
CA TYR A 174 -11.92 -6.83 2.30
C TYR A 174 -11.01 -5.60 2.33
N SER A 175 -9.71 -5.77 2.08
CA SER A 175 -8.75 -4.67 2.01
C SER A 175 -9.07 -3.76 0.81
N ASP A 176 -9.31 -4.36 -0.35
CA ASP A 176 -9.69 -3.62 -1.56
C ASP A 176 -11.01 -2.87 -1.37
N LEU A 177 -11.99 -3.49 -0.71
CA LEU A 177 -13.29 -2.88 -0.43
C LEU A 177 -13.18 -1.64 0.47
N LEU A 178 -12.33 -1.67 1.50
CA LEU A 178 -12.05 -0.49 2.33
C LEU A 178 -11.43 0.64 1.49
N ALA A 179 -10.48 0.29 0.62
CA ALA A 179 -9.84 1.24 -0.29
C ALA A 179 -10.79 1.82 -1.36
N CYS A 180 -11.96 1.21 -1.59
CA CYS A 180 -12.96 1.67 -2.56
C CYS A 180 -13.82 2.86 -2.12
N SER A 181 -13.58 3.44 -0.94
CA SER A 181 -14.43 4.50 -0.39
C SER A 181 -14.61 5.69 -1.33
N ASN A 182 -15.82 5.82 -1.87
CA ASN A 182 -16.23 6.92 -2.74
C ASN A 182 -16.49 8.18 -1.91
N ASP A 183 -15.67 9.22 -2.11
CA ASP A 183 -15.83 10.55 -1.52
C ASP A 183 -17.00 11.36 -2.16
N ASN A 184 -17.81 10.72 -3.01
CA ASN A 184 -18.89 11.38 -3.75
C ASN A 184 -20.14 11.64 -2.89
N SER A 185 -20.20 11.17 -1.64
CA SER A 185 -21.31 11.51 -0.75
C SER A 185 -21.04 12.85 -0.05
N THR A 186 -21.47 13.93 -0.66
CA THR A 186 -21.41 15.32 -0.16
C THR A 186 -22.09 15.57 1.19
N HIS A 187 -22.68 14.55 1.84
CA HIS A 187 -23.48 14.70 3.07
C HIS A 187 -23.31 13.60 4.13
N ARG A 188 -22.25 12.78 4.11
CA ARG A 188 -21.97 11.85 5.22
C ARG A 188 -20.80 12.34 6.08
N SER A 189 -20.90 12.10 7.38
CA SER A 189 -19.86 12.47 8.35
C SER A 189 -18.50 11.93 7.90
N LYS A 190 -17.46 12.74 8.10
CA LYS A 190 -16.06 12.56 7.67
C LYS A 190 -15.41 11.20 8.04
N ASN A 191 -16.05 10.41 8.91
CA ASN A 191 -15.50 9.19 9.51
C ASN A 191 -16.23 7.90 9.09
N ALA A 192 -17.32 7.98 8.33
CA ALA A 192 -18.14 6.82 7.98
C ALA A 192 -18.18 6.61 6.47
N SER A 193 -17.42 5.63 5.99
CA SER A 193 -17.60 5.13 4.63
C SER A 193 -18.63 4.00 4.63
N PRO A 194 -19.50 3.92 3.60
CA PRO A 194 -20.41 2.79 3.43
C PRO A 194 -19.72 1.43 3.45
N ALA A 195 -18.47 1.35 3.01
CA ALA A 195 -17.68 0.13 3.05
C ALA A 195 -17.27 -0.26 4.48
N LEU A 196 -16.85 0.70 5.30
CA LEU A 196 -16.49 0.46 6.69
C LEU A 196 -17.72 0.09 7.52
N ASP A 197 -18.84 0.79 7.34
CA ASP A 197 -20.11 0.50 8.01
C ASP A 197 -20.61 -0.91 7.67
N PHE A 198 -20.50 -1.32 6.41
CA PHE A 198 -20.81 -2.67 5.96
C PHE A 198 -19.94 -3.73 6.66
N MET A 199 -18.65 -3.48 6.79
CA MET A 199 -17.72 -4.41 7.45
C MET A 199 -17.97 -4.51 8.97
N LEU A 200 -18.29 -3.39 9.62
CA LEU A 200 -18.57 -3.32 11.06
C LEU A 200 -19.92 -3.98 11.40
N SER A 201 -20.99 -3.66 10.67
CA SER A 201 -22.34 -4.19 10.91
C SER A 201 -22.43 -5.72 10.83
N ARG A 202 -21.52 -6.33 10.06
CA ARG A 202 -21.42 -7.79 9.87
C ARG A 202 -20.36 -8.47 10.73
N GLY A 203 -19.63 -7.72 11.56
CA GLY A 203 -18.52 -8.25 12.37
C GLY A 203 -17.32 -8.76 11.54
N LEU A 204 -17.25 -8.43 10.25
CA LEU A 204 -16.16 -8.86 9.37
C LEU A 204 -14.86 -8.13 9.69
N HIS A 205 -14.98 -6.86 10.10
CA HIS A 205 -13.85 -6.03 10.51
C HIS A 205 -13.11 -6.65 11.71
N GLU A 206 -13.84 -6.89 12.80
CA GLU A 206 -13.30 -7.49 14.02
C GLU A 206 -12.72 -8.88 13.73
N ARG A 207 -13.44 -9.74 13.00
CA ARG A 207 -12.96 -11.08 12.64
C ARG A 207 -11.63 -11.04 11.88
N THR A 208 -11.47 -10.11 10.93
CA THR A 208 -10.25 -10.00 10.12
C THR A 208 -9.08 -9.50 10.96
N ILE A 209 -9.29 -8.50 11.81
CA ILE A 209 -8.25 -7.96 12.71
C ILE A 209 -7.80 -9.00 13.73
N MET A 210 -8.74 -9.80 14.26
CA MET A 210 -8.47 -10.84 15.25
C MET A 210 -7.53 -11.94 14.73
N LEU A 211 -7.48 -12.18 13.41
CA LEU A 211 -6.52 -13.13 12.81
C LEU A 211 -5.05 -12.73 13.09
N TYR A 212 -4.77 -11.44 13.19
CA TYR A 212 -3.44 -10.92 13.50
C TYR A 212 -3.22 -10.69 15.00
N LEU A 213 -4.17 -10.03 15.67
CA LEU A 213 -4.01 -9.66 17.08
C LEU A 213 -4.01 -10.89 18.00
N ASP A 214 -5.07 -11.70 17.93
CA ASP A 214 -5.31 -12.84 18.81
C ASP A 214 -5.54 -14.14 18.00
N PRO A 215 -4.50 -14.69 17.36
CA PRO A 215 -4.63 -15.88 16.51
C PRO A 215 -5.28 -17.07 17.21
N LYS A 216 -5.06 -17.23 18.53
CA LYS A 216 -5.63 -18.32 19.34
C LYS A 216 -7.15 -18.23 19.52
N LYS A 217 -7.72 -17.01 19.50
CA LYS A 217 -9.17 -16.78 19.64
C LYS A 217 -9.91 -16.82 18.30
N SER A 218 -9.17 -16.79 17.19
CA SER A 218 -9.76 -16.75 15.83
C SER A 218 -10.49 -18.04 15.43
N GLY A 219 -10.23 -19.16 16.13
CA GLY A 219 -10.81 -20.47 15.80
C GLY A 219 -10.21 -21.15 14.57
N VAL A 220 -9.23 -20.51 13.90
CA VAL A 220 -8.54 -21.04 12.73
C VAL A 220 -7.35 -21.92 13.14
N ALA A 221 -7.09 -22.98 12.38
CA ALA A 221 -5.95 -23.86 12.65
C ALA A 221 -4.61 -23.11 12.55
N GLN A 222 -3.65 -23.48 13.41
CA GLN A 222 -2.35 -22.80 13.50
C GLN A 222 -1.56 -22.79 12.17
N PHE A 223 -1.72 -23.83 11.35
CA PHE A 223 -1.11 -23.91 10.03
C PHE A 223 -1.75 -22.92 9.05
N ASP A 224 -3.07 -22.79 9.05
CA ASP A 224 -3.77 -21.90 8.13
C ASP A 224 -3.49 -20.43 8.46
N LEU A 225 -3.29 -20.13 9.74
CA LEU A 225 -2.92 -18.79 10.20
C LEU A 225 -1.62 -18.27 9.57
N THR A 226 -0.66 -19.12 9.20
CA THR A 226 0.57 -18.65 8.54
C THR A 226 0.28 -18.07 7.16
N PHE A 227 -0.79 -18.50 6.49
CA PHE A 227 -1.21 -17.98 5.19
C PHE A 227 -2.13 -16.76 5.28
N LEU A 228 -2.81 -16.57 6.42
CA LEU A 228 -3.80 -15.51 6.62
C LEU A 228 -3.24 -14.28 7.34
N GLN A 229 -2.11 -14.41 8.07
CA GLN A 229 -1.51 -13.30 8.81
C GLN A 229 -1.06 -12.14 7.93
N GLU A 230 -0.35 -12.40 6.83
CA GLU A 230 0.09 -11.36 5.89
C GLU A 230 -1.13 -10.58 5.29
N PRO A 231 -2.15 -11.25 4.72
CA PRO A 231 -3.38 -10.57 4.29
C PRO A 231 -4.07 -9.76 5.40
N ALA A 232 -4.14 -10.29 6.62
CA ALA A 232 -4.75 -9.59 7.75
C ALA A 232 -3.97 -8.33 8.14
N VAL A 233 -2.63 -8.38 8.07
CA VAL A 233 -1.78 -7.20 8.28
C VAL A 233 -2.00 -6.16 7.19
N SER A 234 -2.08 -6.59 5.92
CA SER A 234 -2.40 -5.70 4.80
C SER A 234 -3.77 -5.04 4.97
N TYR A 235 -4.76 -5.77 5.49
CA TYR A 235 -6.06 -5.22 5.85
C TYR A 235 -5.97 -4.13 6.91
N ILE A 236 -5.29 -4.39 8.03
CA ILE A 236 -5.10 -3.39 9.10
C ILE A 236 -4.33 -2.17 8.58
N ALA A 237 -3.30 -2.38 7.77
CA ALA A 237 -2.53 -1.31 7.15
C ALA A 237 -3.41 -0.43 6.24
N THR A 238 -4.26 -1.05 5.42
CA THR A 238 -5.20 -0.36 4.55
C THR A 238 -6.26 0.41 5.34
N TYR A 239 -6.76 -0.20 6.42
CA TYR A 239 -7.69 0.43 7.36
C TYR A 239 -7.08 1.67 8.02
N ALA A 240 -5.86 1.57 8.55
CA ALA A 240 -5.15 2.68 9.20
C ALA A 240 -4.85 3.85 8.24
N VAL A 241 -4.52 3.55 6.97
CA VAL A 241 -4.26 4.56 5.93
C VAL A 241 -5.53 5.21 5.39
N THR A 242 -6.64 4.47 5.35
CA THR A 242 -7.90 4.95 4.75
C THR A 242 -8.78 5.67 5.77
N TYR A 243 -8.77 5.23 7.04
CA TYR A 243 -9.58 5.79 8.12
C TYR A 243 -8.76 6.07 9.38
N PRO A 244 -7.75 6.96 9.30
CA PRO A 244 -6.86 7.23 10.43
C PRO A 244 -7.60 7.77 11.67
N GLU A 245 -8.63 8.60 11.52
CA GLU A 245 -9.40 9.13 12.67
C GLU A 245 -10.16 8.02 13.39
N HIS A 246 -10.92 7.20 12.64
CA HIS A 246 -11.62 6.04 13.22
C HIS A 246 -10.65 5.05 13.86
N PHE A 247 -9.46 4.85 13.26
CA PHE A 247 -8.42 3.99 13.83
C PHE A 247 -7.86 4.54 15.15
N LEU A 248 -7.61 5.85 15.24
CA LEU A 248 -7.10 6.50 16.46
C LEU A 248 -8.11 6.45 17.62
N GLU A 249 -9.40 6.51 17.31
CA GLU A 249 -10.48 6.40 18.31
C GLU A 249 -10.81 4.94 18.69
N SER A 250 -10.34 3.96 17.91
CA SER A 250 -10.67 2.55 18.09
C SER A 250 -9.95 1.90 19.27
N GLN A 251 -10.57 0.86 19.83
CA GLN A 251 -9.96 -0.01 20.85
C GLN A 251 -8.85 -0.91 20.29
N GLU A 252 -8.68 -0.95 18.96
CA GLU A 252 -7.67 -1.80 18.31
C GLU A 252 -6.27 -1.19 18.37
N LEU A 253 -6.15 0.14 18.47
CA LEU A 253 -4.86 0.83 18.49
C LEU A 253 -3.93 0.33 19.63
N PRO A 254 -4.36 0.28 20.91
CA PRO A 254 -3.52 -0.26 21.99
C PRO A 254 -3.09 -1.71 21.75
N ARG A 255 -3.99 -2.54 21.22
CA ARG A 255 -3.72 -3.97 20.95
C ARG A 255 -2.73 -4.15 19.80
N VAL A 256 -2.84 -3.33 18.75
CA VAL A 256 -1.87 -3.28 17.64
C VAL A 256 -0.50 -2.85 18.17
N ARG A 257 -0.43 -1.83 19.02
CA ARG A 257 0.83 -1.37 19.64
C ARG A 257 1.48 -2.48 20.48
N GLU A 258 0.73 -3.15 21.34
CA GLU A 258 1.24 -4.26 22.16
C GLU A 258 1.76 -5.41 21.29
N LYS A 259 1.01 -5.77 20.24
CA LYS A 259 1.41 -6.81 19.28
C LYS A 259 2.70 -6.45 18.54
N LEU A 260 2.83 -5.19 18.11
CA LEU A 260 4.03 -4.68 17.43
C LEU A 260 5.23 -4.68 18.39
N TYR A 261 5.04 -4.23 19.63
CA TYR A 261 6.08 -4.26 20.66
C TYR A 261 6.59 -5.68 20.89
N GLY A 262 5.70 -6.66 21.08
CA GLY A 262 6.07 -8.07 21.23
C GLY A 262 6.77 -8.65 19.99
N SER A 263 6.45 -8.15 18.80
CA SER A 263 7.07 -8.60 17.54
C SER A 263 8.49 -8.04 17.34
N PHE A 264 8.77 -6.83 17.83
CA PHE A 264 10.08 -6.19 17.74
C PHE A 264 11.00 -6.46 18.93
N ASN A 265 10.45 -6.89 20.07
CA ASN A 265 11.21 -7.31 21.24
C ASN A 265 11.88 -8.69 21.03
N ILE A 266 12.77 -8.75 20.04
CA ILE A 266 13.58 -9.91 19.68
C ILE A 266 15.06 -9.62 19.89
N SER A 267 15.86 -10.67 20.07
CA SER A 267 17.29 -10.51 20.32
C SER A 267 18.03 -9.87 19.14
N ALA A 268 19.08 -9.10 19.44
CA ALA A 268 19.90 -8.43 18.42
C ALA A 268 20.53 -9.40 17.39
N ALA A 269 20.79 -10.65 17.80
CA ALA A 269 21.25 -11.70 16.89
C ALA A 269 20.17 -12.12 15.87
N ARG A 270 18.90 -12.14 16.28
CA ARG A 270 17.77 -12.42 15.40
C ARG A 270 17.52 -11.27 14.43
N TRP A 271 17.70 -10.03 14.87
CA TRP A 271 17.71 -8.87 13.97
C TRP A 271 18.84 -8.96 12.93
N ALA A 272 20.03 -9.42 13.30
CA ALA A 272 21.15 -9.47 12.36
C ALA A 272 21.11 -10.64 11.36
N ARG A 273 20.56 -11.80 11.76
CA ARG A 273 20.69 -13.07 11.02
C ARG A 273 19.39 -13.85 10.80
N GLY A 274 18.32 -13.51 11.51
CA GLY A 274 17.03 -14.19 11.37
C GLY A 274 16.09 -13.46 10.42
N ASP A 275 14.97 -14.11 10.09
CA ASP A 275 13.89 -13.50 9.33
C ASP A 275 13.37 -12.27 10.09
N SER A 276 13.40 -11.10 9.44
CA SER A 276 12.82 -9.87 10.00
C SER A 276 11.31 -10.04 10.16
N PRO A 277 10.70 -9.36 11.14
CA PRO A 277 9.26 -9.23 11.21
C PRO A 277 8.78 -8.23 10.14
N THR A 278 8.93 -8.59 8.85
CA THR A 278 8.59 -7.75 7.69
C THR A 278 7.15 -7.26 7.73
N GLU A 279 6.22 -8.12 8.15
CA GLU A 279 4.80 -7.77 8.30
C GLU A 279 4.57 -6.69 9.37
N ALA A 280 5.24 -6.81 10.53
CA ALA A 280 5.15 -5.81 11.59
C ALA A 280 5.77 -4.47 11.14
N CYS A 281 6.89 -4.51 10.41
CA CYS A 281 7.51 -3.33 9.80
C CYS A 281 6.56 -2.64 8.80
N ARG A 282 5.93 -3.41 7.91
CA ARG A 282 4.94 -2.90 6.95
C ARG A 282 3.77 -2.24 7.67
N LEU A 283 3.22 -2.90 8.69
CA LEU A 283 2.15 -2.36 9.51
C LEU A 283 2.57 -1.04 10.17
N LEU A 284 3.70 -1.02 10.87
CA LEU A 284 4.23 0.18 11.53
C LEU A 284 4.38 1.36 10.56
N SER A 285 4.88 1.09 9.35
CA SER A 285 5.09 2.10 8.31
C SER A 285 3.77 2.75 7.80
N SER A 286 2.67 2.01 7.91
CA SER A 286 1.33 2.39 7.44
C SER A 286 0.48 3.09 8.51
N LEU A 287 0.82 2.97 9.79
CA LEU A 287 0.08 3.60 10.88
C LEU A 287 0.14 5.14 10.78
N PRO A 288 -0.95 5.85 11.13
CA PRO A 288 -0.89 7.31 11.26
C PRO A 288 0.19 7.69 12.28
N ARG A 289 1.00 8.70 12.00
CA ARG A 289 2.15 9.02 12.86
C ARG A 289 1.69 9.45 14.25
N GLN A 290 0.49 10.01 14.34
CA GLN A 290 -0.15 10.29 15.63
C GLN A 290 -0.30 9.04 16.52
N ALA A 291 -0.52 7.86 15.93
CA ALA A 291 -0.58 6.60 16.65
C ALA A 291 0.78 6.13 17.17
N LEU A 292 1.89 6.75 16.78
CA LEU A 292 3.23 6.36 17.21
C LEU A 292 3.87 7.36 18.18
N VAL A 293 3.36 8.59 18.20
CA VAL A 293 3.82 9.63 19.13
C VAL A 293 3.50 9.19 20.57
N PRO A 294 4.46 9.29 21.50
CA PRO A 294 4.19 9.07 22.91
C PRO A 294 3.05 9.95 23.39
N ASP A 295 2.12 9.35 24.13
CA ASP A 295 0.95 10.02 24.68
C ASP A 295 0.82 9.62 26.16
N VAL A 296 -0.13 10.18 26.91
CA VAL A 296 -0.39 9.85 28.32
C VAL A 296 -0.46 8.34 28.57
N THR A 297 -0.87 7.58 27.55
CA THR A 297 -1.02 6.12 27.59
C THR A 297 0.23 5.32 27.23
N MET A 298 1.25 5.92 26.60
CA MET A 298 2.41 5.20 26.06
C MET A 298 3.69 6.03 26.20
N SER A 299 4.63 5.51 26.98
CA SER A 299 5.98 6.08 27.06
C SER A 299 6.80 5.75 25.80
N TRP A 300 7.85 6.52 25.53
CA TRP A 300 8.75 6.26 24.41
C TRP A 300 9.34 4.83 24.43
N GLU A 301 9.69 4.31 25.61
CA GLU A 301 10.26 2.97 25.76
C GLU A 301 9.29 1.84 25.40
N GLN A 302 7.99 2.12 25.48
CA GLN A 302 6.93 1.21 25.05
C GLN A 302 6.54 1.41 23.57
N SER A 303 7.11 2.43 22.92
CA SER A 303 6.88 2.67 21.49
C SER A 303 7.59 1.59 20.66
N PRO A 304 6.88 0.96 19.70
CA PRO A 304 7.50 0.04 18.74
C PRO A 304 8.70 0.63 17.99
N LEU A 305 8.73 1.96 17.79
CA LEU A 305 9.84 2.66 17.13
C LEU A 305 11.14 2.67 17.96
N ALA A 306 11.04 2.67 19.29
CA ALA A 306 12.22 2.70 20.15
C ALA A 306 13.01 1.38 20.11
N LEU A 307 12.35 0.27 19.76
CA LEU A 307 12.97 -1.05 19.63
C LEU A 307 13.73 -1.23 18.31
N LEU A 308 13.53 -0.35 17.33
CA LEU A 308 14.24 -0.40 16.06
C LEU A 308 15.65 0.19 16.25
N SER A 309 16.68 -0.67 16.28
CA SER A 309 18.07 -0.23 16.46
C SER A 309 18.82 -0.17 15.13
N PRO A 310 19.49 0.95 14.79
CA PRO A 310 20.22 1.09 13.52
C PRO A 310 21.51 0.23 13.44
N LYS A 311 22.07 -0.17 14.59
CA LYS A 311 23.33 -0.94 14.70
C LYS A 311 23.30 -2.29 13.97
N LEU A 312 22.24 -3.06 14.19
CA LEU A 312 22.09 -4.44 13.71
C LEU A 312 20.81 -4.59 12.89
N SER A 313 20.52 -3.57 12.07
CA SER A 313 19.26 -3.45 11.35
C SER A 313 19.16 -4.29 10.07
N ASN A 314 17.92 -4.52 9.67
CA ASN A 314 17.51 -5.15 8.42
C ASN A 314 17.01 -4.09 7.43
N PRO A 315 16.98 -4.39 6.10
CA PRO A 315 16.52 -3.41 5.10
C PRO A 315 15.10 -2.92 5.39
N ASP A 316 14.22 -3.81 5.87
CA ASP A 316 12.84 -3.47 6.27
C ASP A 316 12.77 -2.38 7.35
N VAL A 317 13.74 -2.35 8.28
CA VAL A 317 13.80 -1.34 9.34
C VAL A 317 14.11 0.02 8.75
N PHE A 318 15.10 0.11 7.85
CA PHE A 318 15.44 1.37 7.17
C PHE A 318 14.29 1.87 6.30
N HIS A 319 13.62 1.00 5.55
CA HIS A 319 12.43 1.39 4.78
C HIS A 319 11.28 1.87 5.68
N THR A 320 11.09 1.24 6.84
CA THR A 320 10.06 1.64 7.81
C THR A 320 10.37 3.01 8.39
N LEU A 321 11.60 3.23 8.86
CA LEU A 321 12.06 4.53 9.36
C LEU A 321 11.97 5.60 8.27
N ALA A 322 12.35 5.28 7.03
CA ALA A 322 12.26 6.19 5.89
C ALA A 322 10.82 6.66 5.69
N ARG A 323 9.86 5.73 5.69
CA ARG A 323 8.44 6.06 5.51
C ARG A 323 7.90 6.84 6.71
N VAL A 324 8.26 6.49 7.93
CA VAL A 324 7.79 7.17 9.15
C VAL A 324 8.29 8.62 9.18
N PHE A 325 9.59 8.85 8.94
CA PHE A 325 10.23 10.17 9.00
C PHE A 325 9.90 11.08 7.82
N HIS A 326 9.68 10.52 6.61
CA HIS A 326 9.26 11.30 5.45
C HIS A 326 7.90 12.01 5.69
N GLY A 327 7.05 11.41 6.53
CA GLY A 327 5.68 11.88 6.78
C GLY A 327 4.67 11.24 5.83
N PRO A 328 3.48 11.85 5.64
CA PRO A 328 2.42 11.25 4.84
C PRO A 328 2.94 10.95 3.44
N PRO A 329 2.56 9.80 2.86
CA PRO A 329 3.06 9.41 1.54
C PRO A 329 2.73 10.54 0.56
N ALA A 330 3.77 11.14 -0.01
CA ALA A 330 3.57 11.93 -1.22
C ALA A 330 2.87 11.01 -2.23
N LYS A 331 1.99 11.55 -3.08
CA LYS A 331 1.24 10.78 -4.09
C LYS A 331 2.13 9.98 -5.05
N GLU A 332 3.45 10.08 -4.95
CA GLU A 332 4.41 9.27 -5.66
C GLU A 332 5.39 8.61 -4.68
N ILE A 333 5.85 7.42 -5.06
CA ILE A 333 6.72 6.49 -4.33
C ILE A 333 5.94 5.43 -3.54
N THR A 334 5.33 4.50 -4.29
CA THR A 334 5.13 3.13 -3.82
C THR A 334 5.93 2.21 -4.75
N MET A 335 6.80 1.39 -4.16
CA MET A 335 7.44 0.27 -4.83
C MET A 335 6.37 -0.65 -5.45
N THR A 336 6.68 -1.13 -6.65
CA THR A 336 5.97 -2.14 -7.47
C THR A 336 4.91 -2.98 -6.74
N THR A 337 3.62 -2.73 -6.97
CA THR A 337 2.67 -3.55 -7.75
C THR A 337 1.29 -2.86 -7.74
N SER A 338 0.75 -2.60 -8.92
CA SER A 338 -0.67 -2.37 -9.26
C SER A 338 -1.63 -1.79 -8.20
N ILE A 339 -1.93 -0.50 -8.30
CA ILE A 339 -3.19 0.11 -8.79
C ILE A 339 -3.08 1.60 -8.45
N SER A 340 -3.00 2.41 -9.50
CA SER A 340 -3.15 3.85 -9.45
C SER A 340 -4.45 4.25 -8.74
N SER A 341 -4.36 4.96 -7.62
CA SER A 341 -5.45 5.80 -7.12
C SER A 341 -5.17 7.27 -7.48
N PRO A 342 -5.67 7.77 -8.61
CA PRO A 342 -5.74 9.19 -8.83
C PRO A 342 -6.87 9.78 -7.96
N TRP A 343 -6.62 10.95 -7.38
CA TRP A 343 -7.56 11.77 -6.59
C TRP A 343 -7.80 11.32 -5.14
N ARG A 344 -6.93 11.79 -4.23
CA ARG A 344 -7.34 12.16 -2.86
C ARG A 344 -7.25 13.68 -2.73
N THR A 345 -8.38 14.34 -2.51
CA THR A 345 -8.45 15.71 -1.97
C THR A 345 -8.05 15.61 -0.51
N SER A 346 -6.79 15.93 -0.23
CA SER A 346 -6.28 16.00 1.14
C SER A 346 -7.03 17.08 1.90
N ASN A 347 -7.67 16.72 3.02
CA ASN A 347 -7.97 17.70 4.05
C ASN A 347 -6.63 18.27 4.53
N GLU A 348 -6.28 19.47 4.07
CA GLU A 348 -5.04 20.20 4.45
C GLU A 348 -4.69 20.11 5.95
N PRO A 349 -5.63 20.26 6.91
CA PRO A 349 -5.29 20.18 8.34
C PRO A 349 -4.80 18.80 8.79
N GLN A 350 -5.24 17.72 8.15
CA GLN A 350 -4.86 16.35 8.53
C GLN A 350 -3.46 16.01 8.04
N VAL A 351 -3.13 16.42 6.82
CA VAL A 351 -1.77 16.27 6.27
C VAL A 351 -0.76 17.05 7.08
N ASP A 352 -1.14 18.26 7.53
CA ASP A 352 -0.30 19.07 8.40
C ASP A 352 -0.06 18.40 9.75
N ARG A 353 -1.09 17.83 10.39
CA ARG A 353 -0.93 17.07 11.64
C ARG A 353 0.01 15.87 11.49
N GLU A 354 -0.13 15.11 10.41
CA GLU A 354 0.77 13.98 10.11
C GLU A 354 2.23 14.44 9.91
N ARG A 355 2.45 15.57 9.23
CA ARG A 355 3.78 16.17 9.04
C ARG A 355 4.43 16.61 10.35
N VAL A 356 3.65 17.16 11.28
CA VAL A 356 4.12 17.56 12.62
C VAL A 356 4.51 16.34 13.43
N ASN A 357 3.66 15.32 13.46
CA ASN A 357 3.93 14.08 14.17
C ASN A 357 5.18 13.35 13.62
N ALA A 358 5.37 13.33 12.29
CA ALA A 358 6.56 12.75 11.68
C ALA A 358 7.85 13.46 12.12
N ARG A 359 7.81 14.80 12.20
CA ARG A 359 8.90 15.63 12.73
C ARG A 359 9.18 15.34 14.20
N THR A 360 8.15 15.26 15.04
CA THR A 360 8.31 14.93 16.48
C THR A 360 8.90 13.54 16.67
N LEU A 361 8.45 12.54 15.90
CA LEU A 361 8.99 11.17 15.95
C LEU A 361 10.46 11.11 15.53
N TYR A 362 10.83 11.83 14.48
CA TYR A 362 12.23 11.92 14.04
C TYR A 362 13.12 12.47 15.17
N GLN A 363 12.71 13.56 15.82
CA GLN A 363 13.45 14.19 16.91
C GLN A 363 13.62 13.28 18.12
N LEU A 364 12.52 12.63 18.54
CA LEU A 364 12.56 11.68 19.65
C LEU A 364 13.48 10.51 19.34
N TYR A 365 13.50 10.06 18.10
CA TYR A 365 14.41 9.00 17.68
C TYR A 365 15.87 9.45 17.64
N ASP A 366 16.16 10.61 17.07
CA ASP A 366 17.51 11.16 16.92
C ASP A 366 18.14 11.51 18.28
N SER A 367 17.38 12.16 19.17
CA SER A 367 17.84 12.49 20.53
C SER A 367 18.21 11.27 21.38
N ARG A 368 17.62 10.10 21.08
CA ARG A 368 17.89 8.84 21.77
C ARG A 368 18.96 7.99 21.09
N ASN A 369 19.30 8.28 19.83
CA ASN A 369 20.27 7.55 19.03
C ASN A 369 21.34 8.49 18.44
N PRO A 370 22.31 8.99 19.23
CA PRO A 370 23.26 10.01 18.77
C PRO A 370 24.21 9.56 17.64
N ASP A 371 24.43 8.25 17.48
CA ASP A 371 25.26 7.68 16.41
C ASP A 371 24.43 7.19 15.20
N PHE A 372 23.13 7.48 15.16
CA PHE A 372 22.20 7.01 14.13
C PHE A 372 22.73 7.22 12.70
N TRP A 373 23.12 8.44 12.35
CA TRP A 373 23.59 8.74 10.99
C TRP A 373 24.94 8.13 10.64
N LYS A 374 25.84 7.94 11.62
CA LYS A 374 27.11 7.23 11.40
C LYS A 374 26.84 5.78 11.04
N GLU A 375 25.89 5.15 11.73
CA GLU A 375 25.50 3.76 11.49
C GLU A 375 24.80 3.60 10.13
N VAL A 376 23.85 4.49 9.79
CA VAL A 376 23.19 4.49 8.47
C VAL A 376 24.22 4.62 7.34
N VAL A 377 25.17 5.55 7.46
CA VAL A 377 26.25 5.72 6.48
C VAL A 377 27.16 4.49 6.44
N SER A 378 27.44 3.84 7.58
CA SER A 378 28.23 2.61 7.60
C SER A 378 27.58 1.49 6.79
N HIS A 379 26.25 1.31 6.92
CA HIS A 379 25.50 0.33 6.13
C HIS A 379 25.41 0.73 4.65
N ALA A 380 25.28 2.02 4.35
CA ALA A 380 25.25 2.55 2.99
C ALA A 380 26.60 2.39 2.25
N LYS A 381 27.71 2.24 2.97
CA LYS A 381 29.04 1.96 2.38
C LYS A 381 29.29 0.48 2.09
N ILE A 382 28.63 -0.43 2.80
CA ILE A 382 28.86 -1.87 2.62
C ILE A 382 28.13 -2.37 1.36
N VAL A 383 28.76 -2.17 0.20
CA VAL A 383 28.21 -2.56 -1.12
C VAL A 383 27.96 -4.07 -1.24
N ALA A 384 28.72 -4.88 -0.48
CA ALA A 384 28.50 -6.33 -0.41
C ALA A 384 27.10 -6.71 0.09
N MET A 385 26.46 -5.85 0.90
CA MET A 385 25.09 -6.00 1.39
C MET A 385 24.14 -5.07 0.65
N LYS A 386 23.99 -5.31 -0.66
CA LYS A 386 23.23 -4.46 -1.60
C LYS A 386 21.88 -3.97 -1.05
N GLU A 387 21.02 -4.86 -0.55
CA GLU A 387 19.67 -4.48 -0.10
C GLU A 387 19.70 -3.57 1.13
N LYS A 388 20.62 -3.81 2.07
CA LYS A 388 20.81 -2.93 3.25
C LYS A 388 21.36 -1.58 2.85
N ALA A 389 22.33 -1.56 1.92
CA ALA A 389 22.91 -0.32 1.42
C ALA A 389 21.86 0.53 0.68
N LEU A 390 21.04 -0.08 -0.19
CA LEU A 390 19.95 0.62 -0.88
C LEU A 390 18.91 1.16 0.11
N ALA A 391 18.46 0.35 1.08
CA ALA A 391 17.48 0.80 2.08
C ALA A 391 18.01 1.95 2.96
N ALA A 392 19.31 1.93 3.29
CA ALA A 392 19.96 3.02 4.03
C ALA A 392 20.06 4.31 3.19
N ILE A 393 20.35 4.21 1.89
CA ILE A 393 20.35 5.34 0.96
C ILE A 393 18.93 5.90 0.80
N ASP A 394 17.92 5.03 0.67
CA ASP A 394 16.51 5.42 0.59
C ASP A 394 16.07 6.19 1.84
N LEU A 395 16.53 5.79 3.03
CA LEU A 395 16.31 6.53 4.28
C LEU A 395 16.93 7.93 4.24
N ILE A 396 18.17 8.07 3.76
CA ILE A 396 18.81 9.38 3.59
C ILE A 396 17.98 10.25 2.62
N SER A 397 17.61 9.69 1.47
CA SER A 397 16.78 10.36 0.46
C SER A 397 15.44 10.80 1.04
N ALA A 398 14.76 9.91 1.78
CA ALA A 398 13.47 10.19 2.40
C ALA A 398 13.53 11.36 3.40
N VAL A 399 14.59 11.45 4.21
CA VAL A 399 14.76 12.60 5.13
C VAL A 399 15.10 13.88 4.36
N ILE A 400 15.93 13.81 3.30
CA ILE A 400 16.23 14.98 2.46
C ILE A 400 14.96 15.55 1.79
N THR A 401 14.08 14.68 1.29
CA THR A 401 12.86 15.10 0.59
C THR A 401 11.71 15.44 1.53
N ALA A 402 11.81 15.10 2.82
CA ALA A 402 10.77 15.32 3.82
C ALA A 402 10.39 16.81 3.94
N VAL A 403 9.09 17.07 3.90
CA VAL A 403 8.50 18.39 4.11
C VAL A 403 7.65 18.31 5.37
N TRP A 404 8.14 18.92 6.45
CA TRP A 404 7.42 18.98 7.71
C TRP A 404 6.66 20.31 7.84
N SER A 405 5.68 20.35 8.74
CA SER A 405 4.88 21.56 8.98
C SER A 405 5.34 22.27 10.26
N GLU A 406 5.26 23.59 10.25
CA GLU A 406 5.61 24.48 11.39
C GLU A 406 4.48 24.61 12.40
N LYS A 407 3.26 24.19 12.04
CA LYS A 407 2.10 24.33 12.91
C LYS A 407 2.28 23.45 14.15
N CYS A 408 2.37 24.05 15.33
CA CYS A 408 2.22 23.28 16.56
C CYS A 408 0.75 22.89 16.70
N PHE A 409 0.47 21.58 16.69
CA PHE A 409 -0.76 21.04 17.23
C PHE A 409 -0.48 20.58 18.67
N GLU A 410 -1.42 20.80 19.58
CA GLU A 410 -1.36 20.24 20.94
C GLU A 410 -1.22 18.71 20.81
N THR A 411 -0.01 18.21 20.99
CA THR A 411 0.23 16.79 21.20
C THR A 411 -0.02 16.54 22.68
N ALA A 412 -0.73 15.47 23.02
CA ALA A 412 -1.32 15.24 24.33
C ALA A 412 -0.31 14.95 25.47
N LEU A 413 0.99 15.05 25.18
CA LEU A 413 2.02 15.21 26.17
C LEU A 413 2.83 16.47 25.85
N ASP A 414 3.11 17.26 26.89
CA ASP A 414 4.22 18.21 27.00
C ASP A 414 5.57 17.47 26.83
N VAL A 415 5.76 16.77 25.71
CA VAL A 415 7.05 16.21 25.33
C VAL A 415 7.90 17.38 24.89
N ASP A 416 8.49 18.03 25.88
CA ASP A 416 9.35 19.20 25.81
C ASP A 416 8.92 20.17 24.70
N GLN A 417 7.97 21.06 24.99
CA GLN A 417 7.63 22.19 24.11
C GLN A 417 8.89 22.96 23.63
N GLN A 418 10.00 22.88 24.38
CA GLN A 418 11.32 23.39 24.00
C GLN A 418 12.00 22.65 22.84
N ILE A 419 11.79 21.35 22.67
CA ILE A 419 12.31 20.57 21.53
C ILE A 419 11.50 20.90 20.28
N SER A 420 10.16 20.93 20.39
CA SER A 420 9.28 21.22 19.24
C SER A 420 9.45 22.62 18.66
N GLN A 421 9.90 23.63 19.42
CA GLN A 421 10.05 25.01 18.92
C GLN A 421 11.36 25.30 18.18
N ARG A 422 12.40 24.46 18.33
CA ARG A 422 13.75 24.75 17.79
C ARG A 422 14.01 24.19 16.40
N LEU A 423 13.09 23.38 15.86
CA LEU A 423 13.44 22.56 14.71
C LEU A 423 13.07 23.12 13.34
N PRO A 424 13.95 22.86 12.36
CA PRO A 424 13.72 23.21 10.97
C PRO A 424 12.44 22.60 10.38
N ASN A 425 11.88 23.30 9.41
CA ASN A 425 10.64 22.95 8.72
C ASN A 425 10.86 21.96 7.55
N LYS A 426 12.09 21.87 7.04
CA LYS A 426 12.46 20.96 5.96
C LYS A 426 13.48 19.93 6.45
N GLY A 427 13.33 18.68 6.04
CA GLY A 427 14.27 17.62 6.42
C GLY A 427 15.71 17.86 5.96
N ILE A 428 15.91 18.58 4.85
CA ILE A 428 17.25 19.01 4.41
C ILE A 428 17.98 19.86 5.45
N GLN A 429 17.29 20.71 6.20
CA GLN A 429 17.93 21.54 7.24
C GLN A 429 18.39 20.69 8.43
N VAL A 430 17.75 19.54 8.70
CA VAL A 430 18.25 18.56 9.69
C VAL A 430 19.53 17.89 9.21
N ILE A 431 19.63 17.57 7.92
CA ILE A 431 20.86 17.00 7.34
C ILE A 431 22.02 18.01 7.43
N LEU A 432 21.70 19.31 7.39
CA LEU A 432 22.67 20.40 7.56
C LEU A 432 22.99 20.69 9.03
N ASP A 433 22.26 20.13 10.00
CA ASP A 433 22.54 20.28 11.43
C ASP A 433 23.83 19.54 11.83
N GLN A 434 24.43 19.96 12.95
CA GLN A 434 25.75 19.53 13.41
C GLN A 434 25.86 18.00 13.59
N HIS A 435 24.77 17.32 13.94
CA HIS A 435 24.74 15.87 14.17
C HIS A 435 24.77 15.04 12.88
N ALA A 436 24.03 15.44 11.85
CA ALA A 436 23.89 14.69 10.59
C ALA A 436 24.96 15.07 9.55
N SER A 437 25.32 16.36 9.50
CA SER A 437 26.25 16.93 8.52
C SER A 437 27.62 16.25 8.53
N GLY A 438 28.14 15.92 9.73
CA GLY A 438 29.45 15.28 9.89
C GLY A 438 29.58 13.88 9.28
N SER A 439 28.46 13.18 9.01
CA SER A 439 28.48 11.82 8.45
C SER A 439 27.94 11.76 7.03
N ILE A 440 26.82 12.45 6.76
CA ILE A 440 26.08 12.33 5.49
C ILE A 440 26.73 13.17 4.40
N ILE A 441 27.14 14.41 4.68
CA ILE A 441 27.73 15.29 3.66
C ILE A 441 29.04 14.71 3.12
N PRO A 442 30.01 14.26 3.97
CA PRO A 442 31.20 13.59 3.47
C PRO A 442 30.87 12.32 2.65
N TYR A 443 29.86 11.56 3.06
CA TYR A 443 29.42 10.39 2.31
C TYR A 443 28.89 10.76 0.93
N LEU A 444 27.95 11.72 0.81
CA LEU A 444 27.37 12.13 -0.47
C LEU A 444 28.41 12.75 -1.42
N LEU A 445 29.36 13.53 -0.87
CA LEU A 445 30.40 14.19 -1.66
C LEU A 445 31.55 13.24 -2.05
N SER A 446 31.78 12.16 -1.30
CA SER A 446 32.81 11.17 -1.66
C SER A 446 32.49 10.42 -2.96
N PRO A 447 33.51 9.95 -3.72
CA PRO A 447 33.28 9.06 -4.84
C PRO A 447 32.59 7.76 -4.40
N ALA A 448 31.94 7.07 -5.34
CA ALA A 448 31.36 5.75 -5.03
C ALA A 448 32.48 4.71 -4.93
N GLU A 449 32.38 3.79 -3.99
CA GLU A 449 33.37 2.72 -3.83
C GLU A 449 33.25 1.73 -5.00
N THR A 450 34.34 1.55 -5.75
CA THR A 450 34.47 0.53 -6.79
C THR A 450 35.28 -0.65 -6.25
N PHE A 451 34.82 -1.88 -6.53
CA PHE A 451 35.61 -3.07 -6.23
C PHE A 451 36.57 -3.37 -7.39
N SER A 452 37.58 -2.54 -7.61
CA SER A 452 38.66 -2.83 -8.57
C SER A 452 39.65 -3.89 -8.08
N HIS A 453 39.61 -4.29 -6.81
CA HIS A 453 40.64 -5.15 -6.18
C HIS A 453 40.17 -6.52 -5.66
N LEU A 454 38.91 -6.94 -5.88
CA LEU A 454 38.45 -8.28 -5.52
C LEU A 454 38.62 -9.24 -6.71
N VAL A 455 39.74 -9.94 -6.73
CA VAL A 455 40.00 -11.07 -7.62
C VAL A 455 39.04 -12.21 -7.24
N GLY A 456 38.07 -12.54 -8.10
CA GLY A 456 37.34 -13.81 -8.03
C GLY A 456 35.81 -13.80 -7.81
N GLY A 457 35.12 -12.67 -7.96
CA GLY A 457 33.64 -12.62 -7.88
C GLY A 457 32.97 -12.74 -9.25
N ARG A 458 32.07 -13.72 -9.45
CA ARG A 458 31.16 -13.80 -10.62
C ARG A 458 30.34 -12.49 -10.73
N GLY A 459 30.06 -12.05 -11.96
CA GLY A 459 29.63 -10.69 -12.37
C GLY A 459 28.43 -9.99 -11.70
N ASP A 460 27.85 -10.52 -10.63
CA ASP A 460 26.78 -9.85 -9.87
C ASP A 460 27.28 -8.68 -9.01
N VAL A 461 28.56 -8.69 -8.60
CA VAL A 461 29.14 -7.67 -7.71
C VAL A 461 29.25 -6.31 -8.40
N GLU A 462 29.56 -6.29 -9.70
CA GLU A 462 29.60 -5.07 -10.51
C GLU A 462 28.18 -4.48 -10.69
N SER A 463 27.16 -5.34 -10.85
CA SER A 463 25.75 -4.91 -10.91
C SER A 463 25.27 -4.32 -9.58
N ALA A 464 25.67 -4.90 -8.45
CA ALA A 464 25.35 -4.39 -7.12
C ALA A 464 26.03 -3.04 -6.86
N ALA A 465 27.32 -2.92 -7.18
CA ALA A 465 28.07 -1.67 -7.03
C ALA A 465 27.47 -0.55 -7.87
N TYR A 466 27.12 -0.81 -9.13
CA TYR A 466 26.45 0.18 -9.99
C TYR A 466 25.09 0.61 -9.42
N LYS A 467 24.28 -0.32 -8.92
CA LYS A 467 22.96 0.01 -8.35
C LYS A 467 23.09 0.88 -7.09
N VAL A 468 24.02 0.56 -6.20
CA VAL A 468 24.28 1.37 -4.99
C VAL A 468 24.86 2.74 -5.35
N ALA A 469 25.80 2.80 -6.28
CA ALA A 469 26.38 4.05 -6.77
C ALA A 469 25.33 4.94 -7.47
N GLY A 470 24.44 4.33 -8.28
CA GLY A 470 23.31 5.01 -8.92
C GLY A 470 22.36 5.61 -7.89
N ALA A 471 21.93 4.82 -6.90
CA ALA A 471 21.07 5.31 -5.82
C ALA A 471 21.72 6.46 -5.01
N LYS A 472 23.02 6.35 -4.72
CA LYS A 472 23.80 7.43 -4.08
C LYS A 472 23.81 8.70 -4.95
N TYR A 473 24.00 8.56 -6.25
CA TYR A 473 24.01 9.68 -7.20
C TYR A 473 22.63 10.35 -7.31
N ASP A 474 21.56 9.56 -7.38
CA ASP A 474 20.18 10.08 -7.39
C ASP A 474 19.86 10.83 -6.09
N THR A 475 20.32 10.31 -4.95
CA THR A 475 20.21 10.99 -3.65
C THR A 475 21.00 12.30 -3.62
N LEU A 476 22.21 12.33 -4.19
CA LEU A 476 23.00 13.56 -4.35
C LEU A 476 22.28 14.59 -5.24
N LYS A 477 21.62 14.14 -6.31
CA LYS A 477 20.81 15.02 -7.17
C LYS A 477 19.65 15.64 -6.40
N LEU A 478 18.92 14.86 -5.61
CA LEU A 478 17.85 15.34 -4.73
C LEU A 478 18.38 16.32 -3.68
N PHE A 479 19.54 16.02 -3.08
CA PHE A 479 20.23 16.91 -2.15
C PHE A 479 20.57 18.26 -2.78
N CYS A 480 21.16 18.26 -3.98
CA CYS A 480 21.48 19.48 -4.71
C CYS A 480 20.23 20.33 -4.97
N GLN A 481 19.15 19.72 -5.48
CA GLN A 481 17.88 20.42 -5.72
C GLN A 481 17.33 21.06 -4.44
N ARG A 482 17.30 20.32 -3.33
CA ARG A 482 16.74 20.82 -2.06
C ARG A 482 17.61 21.87 -1.37
N ILE A 483 18.93 21.86 -1.59
CA ILE A 483 19.80 22.93 -1.09
C ILE A 483 19.70 24.18 -1.95
N GLU A 484 19.49 24.05 -3.27
CA GLU A 484 19.24 25.20 -4.14
C GLU A 484 17.96 25.95 -3.73
N ASP A 485 16.94 25.22 -3.27
CA ASP A 485 15.71 25.78 -2.70
C ASP A 485 15.93 26.50 -1.33
N LEU A 486 17.14 26.44 -0.75
CA LEU A 486 17.50 27.16 0.48
C LEU A 486 18.29 28.43 0.13
N GLU A 487 17.65 29.59 0.32
CA GLU A 487 18.23 30.92 0.13
C GLU A 487 19.12 31.34 1.32
N GLN A 488 20.11 30.52 1.69
CA GLN A 488 21.06 30.82 2.77
C GLN A 488 22.48 31.05 2.21
N PRO A 489 23.13 32.20 2.53
CA PRO A 489 24.44 32.57 1.97
C PRO A 489 25.59 31.69 2.49
N ASP A 490 25.48 31.13 3.69
CA ASP A 490 26.52 30.31 4.32
C ASP A 490 26.72 28.94 3.63
N LEU A 491 25.79 28.55 2.75
CA LEU A 491 25.80 27.26 2.05
C LEU A 491 26.40 27.31 0.64
N GLU A 492 26.87 28.47 0.15
CA GLU A 492 27.37 28.61 -1.23
C GLU A 492 28.61 27.74 -1.51
N THR A 493 29.49 27.55 -0.51
CA THR A 493 30.64 26.64 -0.61
C THR A 493 30.21 25.18 -0.73
N LEU A 494 29.17 24.79 -0.01
CA LEU A 494 28.59 23.45 -0.08
C LEU A 494 27.85 23.22 -1.40
N LYS A 495 27.08 24.22 -1.87
CA LYS A 495 26.38 24.20 -3.18
C LYS A 495 27.37 24.00 -4.33
N THR A 496 28.47 24.75 -4.32
CA THR A 496 29.51 24.64 -5.36
C THR A 496 30.20 23.28 -5.31
N ALA A 497 30.55 22.77 -4.13
CA ALA A 497 31.13 21.43 -3.97
C ALA A 497 30.18 20.31 -4.43
N ALA A 498 28.89 20.41 -4.10
CA ALA A 498 27.87 19.43 -4.49
C ALA A 498 27.62 19.44 -6.02
N ARG A 499 27.55 20.62 -6.64
CA ARG A 499 27.47 20.76 -8.11
C ARG A 499 28.69 20.21 -8.81
N GLN A 500 29.88 20.50 -8.28
CA GLN A 500 31.12 19.94 -8.81
C GLN A 500 31.06 18.43 -8.78
N ARG A 501 30.70 17.82 -7.65
CA ARG A 501 30.58 16.36 -7.52
C ARG A 501 29.51 15.77 -8.44
N LEU A 502 28.37 16.44 -8.62
CA LEU A 502 27.31 16.03 -9.54
C LEU A 502 27.82 16.00 -10.99
N ALA A 503 28.62 16.98 -11.39
CA ALA A 503 29.22 17.06 -12.73
C ALA A 503 30.24 15.94 -13.01
N GLU A 504 30.74 15.25 -11.99
CA GLU A 504 31.65 14.12 -12.15
C GLU A 504 30.94 12.78 -12.46
N GLY A 505 29.61 12.77 -12.44
CA GLY A 505 28.81 11.57 -12.71
C GLY A 505 28.85 10.53 -11.59
N ILE A 506 28.32 9.33 -11.86
CA ILE A 506 28.07 8.28 -10.84
C ILE A 506 29.36 7.91 -10.10
N TRP A 507 30.46 7.71 -10.82
CA TRP A 507 31.71 7.18 -10.27
C TRP A 507 32.74 8.23 -9.82
N GLY A 508 32.54 9.52 -10.16
CA GLY A 508 33.49 10.59 -9.80
C GLY A 508 34.70 10.70 -10.74
N LYS A 509 35.45 11.80 -10.65
CA LYS A 509 36.69 12.02 -11.43
C LYS A 509 37.84 11.22 -10.80
N GLY A 510 38.00 9.96 -11.20
CA GLY A 510 39.15 9.15 -10.78
C GLY A 510 38.90 7.66 -10.56
N ALA A 511 37.67 7.17 -10.66
CA ALA A 511 37.44 5.74 -10.75
C ALA A 511 37.86 5.27 -12.15
N GLU A 512 38.99 4.59 -12.25
CA GLU A 512 39.50 4.01 -13.49
C GLU A 512 38.45 3.09 -14.15
N VAL A 513 37.68 3.64 -15.08
CA VAL A 513 36.90 2.88 -16.07
C VAL A 513 37.82 2.40 -17.22
N GLY A 514 39.12 2.73 -17.17
CA GLY A 514 40.10 2.52 -18.24
C GLY A 514 40.90 1.22 -18.18
N GLY A 515 40.28 0.07 -17.86
CA GLY A 515 41.06 -1.16 -17.67
C GLY A 515 40.34 -2.47 -17.92
N ARG A 516 39.49 -2.59 -18.96
CA ARG A 516 39.00 -3.92 -19.43
C ARG A 516 38.34 -3.95 -20.82
N ILE A 517 38.73 -3.07 -21.74
CA ILE A 517 38.47 -3.24 -23.18
C ILE A 517 39.81 -3.45 -23.89
N ALA A 518 40.46 -4.58 -23.62
CA ALA A 518 41.60 -5.09 -24.38
C ALA A 518 41.83 -6.55 -24.01
N THR A 519 40.96 -7.44 -24.50
CA THR A 519 41.26 -8.87 -24.78
C THR A 519 39.99 -9.49 -25.36
N LEU A 520 39.63 -9.05 -26.56
CA LEU A 520 38.77 -9.82 -27.47
C LEU A 520 39.22 -9.52 -28.91
N GLU A 521 40.49 -9.82 -29.17
CA GLU A 521 40.98 -10.20 -30.50
C GLU A 521 42.14 -11.20 -30.30
N LEU A 522 41.78 -12.48 -30.32
CA LEU A 522 42.39 -13.58 -31.09
C LEU A 522 41.73 -14.91 -30.75
#